data_AF-A0AAW8Q0J0-F1
#
_entry.id   AF-A0AAW8Q0J0-F1
#
_cell.length_a   1.000
_cell.length_b   1.000
_cell.length_c   1.000
_cell.angle_alpha   90.00
_cell.angle_beta   90.00
_cell.angle_gamma   90.00
#
_symmetry.space_group_name_H-M   'P 1'
#
loop_
_entity.id
_entity.type
_entity.pdbx_description
1 polymer ?
#
loop_
_entity_poly.entity_id
_entity_poly.type
_entity_poly.pdbx_seq_one_letter_code
_entity_poly.pdbx_strand_id
1 'polypeptide(L)'
;MKKIHVVISESDDDAISDANTHNWYLGLSDGDTARVATAQMFSELRVAARLKEIELFSFSYKGKDYHIDEQGHILPCWPKNLFGDLVWHMDVVMEGISREEAKNQL
;
A
#
# COMPACT_ATOMS: atom_id res chain seq x y z
N MET A 1 -16.98 -6.36 -1.40
CA MET A 1 -15.79 -5.52 -1.23
C MET A 1 -15.64 -5.30 0.26
N LYS A 2 -14.51 -5.71 0.85
CA LYS A 2 -14.29 -5.61 2.30
C LYS A 2 -13.70 -4.26 2.68
N LYS A 3 -14.07 -3.72 3.82
CA LYS A 3 -13.50 -2.50 4.40
C LYS A 3 -12.39 -2.89 5.37
N ILE A 4 -11.18 -2.38 5.13
CA ILE A 4 -10.00 -2.65 5.96
C ILE A 4 -9.51 -1.34 6.56
N HIS A 5 -9.23 -1.33 7.86
CA HIS A 5 -8.59 -0.22 8.55
C HIS A 5 -7.08 -0.36 8.45
N VAL A 6 -6.40 0.60 7.81
CA VAL A 6 -4.96 0.51 7.56
C VAL A 6 -4.20 1.37 8.56
N VAL A 7 -3.25 0.75 9.26
CA VAL A 7 -2.35 1.40 10.23
C VAL A 7 -0.91 1.09 9.84
N ILE A 8 -0.11 2.13 9.59
CA ILE A 8 1.32 1.96 9.38
C ILE A 8 1.96 1.65 10.73
N SER A 9 2.64 0.52 10.82
CA SER A 9 3.35 0.07 12.02
C SER A 9 4.85 0.25 11.86
N GLU A 10 5.52 0.64 12.95
CA GLU A 10 6.98 0.66 13.06
C GLU A 10 7.50 -0.57 13.84
N SER A 11 6.61 -1.52 14.18
CA SER A 11 6.96 -2.74 14.91
C SER A 11 7.36 -3.87 13.97
N ASP A 12 8.52 -4.47 14.21
CA ASP A 12 8.97 -5.66 13.48
C ASP A 12 8.06 -6.87 13.72
N ASP A 13 7.33 -6.92 14.84
CA ASP A 13 6.36 -7.99 15.14
C ASP A 13 5.17 -8.00 14.17
N ASP A 14 4.88 -6.84 13.55
CA ASP A 14 3.84 -6.70 12.53
C ASP A 14 4.38 -7.01 11.11
N ALA A 15 5.68 -7.31 10.97
CA ALA A 15 6.30 -7.59 9.67
C ALA A 15 5.99 -9.01 9.18
N ILE A 16 5.44 -9.08 7.97
CA ILE A 16 5.17 -10.35 7.28
C ILE A 16 6.25 -10.57 6.21
N SER A 17 6.76 -11.80 6.13
CA SER A 17 7.65 -12.24 5.05
C SER A 17 6.98 -12.09 3.69
N ASP A 18 7.72 -11.66 2.67
CA ASP A 18 7.22 -11.45 1.31
C ASP A 18 6.47 -12.67 0.75
N ALA A 19 6.94 -13.89 1.06
CA ALA A 19 6.31 -15.14 0.62
C ALA A 19 4.92 -15.38 1.23
N ASN A 20 4.62 -14.72 2.36
CA ASN A 20 3.38 -14.88 3.11
C ASN A 20 2.44 -13.68 3.00
N THR A 21 2.86 -12.57 2.38
CA THR A 21 2.07 -11.34 2.30
C THR A 21 0.70 -11.56 1.65
N HIS A 22 0.62 -12.36 0.59
CA HIS A 22 -0.67 -12.66 -0.04
C HIS A 22 -1.60 -13.46 0.90
N ASN A 23 -1.06 -14.47 1.59
CA ASN A 23 -1.85 -15.26 2.56
C ASN A 23 -2.32 -14.41 3.74
N TRP A 24 -1.47 -13.48 4.20
CA TRP A 24 -1.85 -12.49 5.21
C TRP A 24 -3.04 -11.65 4.74
N TYR A 25 -3.00 -11.12 3.51
CA TYR A 25 -4.10 -10.37 2.93
C TYR A 25 -5.40 -11.18 2.83
N LEU A 26 -5.31 -12.43 2.38
CA LEU A 26 -6.46 -13.34 2.27
C LEU A 26 -7.10 -13.63 3.64
N GLY A 27 -6.31 -13.59 4.72
CA GLY A 27 -6.79 -13.75 6.09
C GLY A 27 -7.57 -12.56 6.64
N LEU A 28 -7.46 -11.36 6.04
CA LEU A 28 -8.17 -10.16 6.49
C LEU A 28 -9.67 -10.23 6.14
N SER A 29 -10.50 -10.03 7.15
CA SER A 29 -11.96 -9.95 7.08
C SER A 29 -12.48 -8.52 7.01
N ASP A 30 -13.76 -8.36 6.71
CA ASP A 30 -14.43 -7.06 6.73
C ASP A 30 -14.43 -6.44 8.13
N GLY A 31 -13.97 -5.19 8.24
CA GLY A 31 -13.79 -4.48 9.50
C GLY A 31 -12.44 -4.70 10.20
N ASP A 32 -11.55 -5.53 9.66
CA ASP A 32 -10.26 -5.81 10.28
C ASP A 32 -9.31 -4.61 10.22
N THR A 33 -8.35 -4.61 11.16
CA THR A 33 -7.21 -3.68 11.14
C THR A 33 -5.98 -4.36 10.55
N ALA A 34 -5.54 -3.90 9.38
CA ALA A 34 -4.27 -4.25 8.80
C ALA A 34 -3.16 -3.37 9.39
N ARG A 35 -2.32 -3.97 10.23
CA ARG A 35 -1.06 -3.36 10.68
C ARG A 35 0.01 -3.61 9.64
N VAL A 36 0.51 -2.55 9.03
CA VAL A 36 1.39 -2.61 7.86
C VAL A 36 2.79 -2.16 8.25
N ALA A 37 3.71 -3.10 8.37
CA ALA A 37 5.11 -2.82 8.73
C ALA A 37 6.07 -2.83 7.52
N THR A 38 5.67 -3.45 6.40
CA THR A 38 6.54 -3.57 5.22
C THR A 38 5.91 -2.95 3.98
N ALA A 39 6.77 -2.57 3.03
CA ALA A 39 6.34 -2.05 1.74
C ALA A 39 5.48 -3.07 0.97
N GLN A 40 5.86 -4.35 1.01
CA GLN A 40 5.15 -5.41 0.29
C GLN A 40 3.71 -5.59 0.83
N MET A 41 3.53 -5.53 2.15
CA MET A 41 2.19 -5.54 2.77
C MET A 41 1.34 -4.36 2.30
N PHE A 42 1.94 -3.17 2.27
CA PHE A 42 1.26 -1.96 1.80
C PHE A 42 0.87 -2.04 0.32
N SER A 43 1.78 -2.55 -0.50
CA SER A 43 1.60 -2.82 -1.92
C SER A 43 0.45 -3.78 -2.19
N GLU A 44 0.36 -4.88 -1.45
CA GLU A 44 -0.73 -5.87 -1.59
C GLU A 44 -2.10 -5.21 -1.36
N LEU A 45 -2.24 -4.37 -0.33
CA LEU A 45 -3.48 -3.64 -0.07
C LEU A 45 -3.80 -2.63 -1.18
N ARG A 46 -2.79 -1.94 -1.73
CA ARG A 46 -2.99 -1.02 -2.87
C ARG A 46 -3.45 -1.75 -4.12
N VAL A 47 -2.90 -2.93 -4.41
CA VAL A 47 -3.34 -3.80 -5.51
C VAL A 47 -4.80 -4.24 -5.31
N ALA A 48 -5.12 -4.75 -4.12
CA ALA A 48 -6.48 -5.18 -3.78
C ALA A 48 -7.51 -4.03 -3.91
N ALA A 49 -7.13 -2.80 -3.52
CA ALA A 49 -7.97 -1.62 -3.66
C ALA A 49 -8.21 -1.26 -5.14
N ARG A 50 -7.14 -1.26 -5.97
CA ARG A 50 -7.25 -1.04 -7.43
C ARG A 50 -8.13 -2.09 -8.12
N LEU A 51 -8.01 -3.35 -7.71
CA LEU A 51 -8.83 -4.46 -8.22
C LEU A 51 -10.26 -4.49 -7.65
N LYS A 52 -10.62 -3.54 -6.78
CA LYS A 52 -11.94 -3.42 -6.12
C LYS A 52 -12.31 -4.62 -5.24
N GLU A 53 -11.29 -5.31 -4.72
CA GLU A 53 -11.47 -6.39 -3.74
C GLU A 53 -11.74 -5.81 -2.34
N ILE A 54 -11.07 -4.69 -2.04
CA ILE A 54 -11.28 -3.89 -0.83
C ILE A 54 -11.70 -2.45 -1.17
N GLU A 55 -12.32 -1.76 -0.21
CA GLU A 55 -12.56 -0.32 -0.32
C GLU A 55 -11.26 0.48 -0.39
N LEU A 56 -11.29 1.63 -1.08
CA LEU A 56 -10.22 2.62 -0.97
C LEU A 56 -10.05 2.99 0.51
N PHE A 57 -8.79 3.11 0.93
CA PHE A 57 -8.47 3.35 2.33
C PHE A 57 -7.64 4.62 2.52
N SER A 58 -7.70 5.11 3.75
CA SER A 58 -6.87 6.20 4.24
C SER A 58 -5.98 5.70 5.38
N PHE A 59 -4.84 6.36 5.56
CA PHE A 59 -3.92 6.07 6.65
C PHE A 59 -3.22 7.35 7.11
N SER A 60 -2.84 7.38 8.38
CA SER A 60 -2.04 8.48 8.93
C SER A 60 -0.58 8.05 9.01
N TYR A 61 0.33 8.94 8.59
CA TYR A 61 1.77 8.73 8.73
C TYR A 61 2.43 10.05 9.15
N LYS A 62 3.18 10.02 10.27
CA LYS A 62 3.87 11.19 10.85
C LYS A 62 2.96 12.41 11.02
N GLY A 63 1.74 12.19 11.49
CA GLY A 63 0.76 13.24 11.76
C GLY A 63 0.10 13.86 10.52
N LYS A 64 0.26 13.24 9.35
CA LYS A 64 -0.44 13.62 8.12
C LYS A 64 -1.31 12.48 7.62
N ASP A 65 -2.47 12.82 7.09
CA ASP A 65 -3.40 11.87 6.51
C ASP A 65 -3.20 11.75 5.00
N TYR A 66 -3.25 10.52 4.53
CA TYR A 66 -3.10 10.12 3.14
C TYR A 66 -4.26 9.23 2.75
N HIS A 67 -4.58 9.20 1.46
CA HIS A 67 -5.60 8.31 0.91
C HIS A 67 -5.14 7.70 -0.40
N ILE A 68 -5.69 6.52 -0.71
CA ILE A 68 -5.44 5.83 -1.97
C ILE A 68 -6.52 6.22 -2.99
N ASP A 69 -6.12 6.55 -4.22
CA ASP A 69 -7.05 6.78 -5.33
C ASP A 69 -7.45 5.48 -6.05
N GLU A 70 -8.33 5.60 -7.05
CA GLU A 70 -8.83 4.44 -7.82
C GLU A 70 -7.74 3.71 -8.62
N GLN A 71 -6.62 4.37 -8.90
CA GLN A 71 -5.48 3.81 -9.61
C GLN A 71 -4.48 3.15 -8.65
N GLY A 72 -4.68 3.35 -7.34
CA GLY A 72 -3.79 2.86 -6.29
C GLY A 72 -2.71 3.88 -5.93
N HIS A 73 -2.74 5.12 -6.38
CA HIS A 73 -1.77 6.15 -5.98
C HIS A 73 -2.04 6.69 -4.59
N ILE A 74 -1.01 7.22 -3.94
CA ILE A 74 -1.14 7.90 -2.65
C ILE A 74 -1.31 9.41 -2.89
N LEU A 75 -2.43 9.97 -2.43
CA LEU A 75 -2.71 11.38 -2.51
C LEU A 75 -2.49 12.08 -1.15
N PRO A 76 -2.02 13.35 -1.14
CA PRO A 76 -1.69 14.16 -2.32
C PRO A 76 -0.35 13.81 -2.98
N CYS A 77 0.53 13.12 -2.26
CA CYS A 77 1.81 12.62 -2.77
C CYS A 77 2.35 11.52 -1.84
N TRP A 78 3.42 10.86 -2.28
CA TRP A 78 4.09 9.84 -1.47
C TRP A 78 4.66 10.42 -0.16
N PRO A 79 4.40 9.81 1.01
CA PRO A 79 4.94 10.29 2.28
C PRO A 79 6.46 10.14 2.35
N LYS A 80 7.17 11.22 2.69
CA LYS A 80 8.63 11.20 2.83
C LYS A 80 9.08 10.12 3.84
N ASN A 81 10.04 9.29 3.44
CA ASN A 81 10.62 8.18 4.24
C ASN A 81 9.63 7.04 4.55
N LEU A 82 8.43 7.00 3.96
CA LEU A 82 7.60 5.81 3.99
C LEU A 82 8.10 4.86 2.90
N PHE A 83 8.66 3.70 3.28
CA PHE A 83 9.05 2.63 2.35
C PHE A 83 9.93 3.11 1.17
N GLY A 84 10.88 4.00 1.45
CA GLY A 84 11.52 4.92 0.50
C GLY A 84 12.25 4.35 -0.73
N ASP A 85 12.49 3.04 -0.82
CA ASP A 85 13.19 2.42 -1.96
C ASP A 85 12.28 1.60 -2.89
N LEU A 86 11.02 1.37 -2.52
CA LEU A 86 10.10 0.48 -3.25
C LEU A 86 8.99 1.20 -4.03
N VAL A 87 9.00 2.54 -4.01
CA VAL A 87 8.08 3.45 -4.71
C VAL A 87 8.04 3.18 -6.22
N TRP A 88 9.20 3.05 -6.86
CA TRP A 88 9.34 2.99 -8.33
C TRP A 88 8.97 1.65 -8.95
N HIS A 89 9.08 0.54 -8.20
CA HIS A 89 8.75 -0.78 -8.72
C HIS A 89 7.24 -0.96 -8.85
N MET A 90 6.45 -0.24 -8.05
CA MET A 90 5.00 -0.34 -8.06
C MET A 90 4.34 0.48 -9.16
N ASP A 91 4.79 1.71 -9.42
CA ASP A 91 4.17 2.55 -10.47
C ASP A 91 4.42 1.96 -11.87
N VAL A 92 5.62 1.41 -12.12
CA VAL A 92 5.95 0.66 -13.35
C VAL A 92 5.05 -0.57 -13.54
N VAL A 93 4.76 -1.30 -12.46
CA VAL A 93 3.98 -2.55 -12.52
C VAL A 93 2.46 -2.28 -12.57
N MET A 94 1.99 -1.21 -11.94
CA MET A 94 0.56 -0.90 -11.81
C MET A 94 0.02 -0.02 -12.93
N GLU A 95 0.83 0.88 -13.48
CA GLU A 95 0.41 1.74 -14.59
C GLU A 95 0.73 1.14 -15.97
N GLY A 96 1.53 0.07 -16.02
CA GLY A 96 1.96 -0.55 -17.28
C GLY A 96 2.93 0.34 -18.07
N ILE A 97 3.62 1.26 -17.40
CA ILE A 97 4.60 2.18 -17.98
C ILE A 97 6.02 1.68 -17.77
N SER A 98 6.96 2.11 -18.63
CA SER A 98 8.37 1.76 -18.53
C SER A 98 9.07 2.43 -17.35
N ARG A 99 10.21 1.85 -16.92
CA ARG A 99 11.05 2.40 -15.84
C ARG A 99 11.55 3.81 -16.11
N GLU A 100 11.72 4.20 -17.36
CA GLU A 100 12.16 5.55 -17.74
C GLU A 100 11.00 6.56 -17.69
N GLU A 101 9.76 6.14 -17.95
CA GLU A 101 8.57 6.98 -17.80
C GLU A 101 8.27 7.28 -16.34
N ALA A 102 8.39 6.29 -15.45
CA ALA A 102 8.17 6.47 -14.00
C ALA A 102 9.18 7.47 -13.37
N LYS A 103 10.43 7.50 -13.85
CA LYS A 103 11.48 8.40 -13.31
C LYS A 103 11.26 9.88 -13.65
N ASN A 104 10.54 10.18 -14.73
CA ASN A 104 10.34 11.55 -15.21
C ASN A 104 9.13 12.27 -14.61
N GLN A 105 8.34 11.59 -13.77
CA GLN A 105 7.16 12.15 -13.10
C GLN A 105 7.42 12.57 -11.63
N LEU A 106 8.65 12.42 -11.16
CA LEU A 106 9.15 12.81 -9.83
C LEU A 106 9.85 14.17 -9.87
#